data_AF-A0A5U3F2Y6-F1
#
_entry.id   AF-A0A5U3F2Y6-F1
#
_cell.length_a   1.000
_cell.length_b   1.000
_cell.length_c   1.000
_cell.angle_alpha   90.00
_cell.angle_beta   90.00
_cell.angle_gamma   90.00
#
_symmetry.space_group_name_H-M   'P 1'
#
loop_
_entity.id
_entity.type
_entity.pdbx_description
1 polymer ?
#
loop_
_entity_poly.entity_id
_entity_poly.type
_entity_poly.pdbx_seq_one_letter_code
_entity_poly.pdbx_strand_id
1 'polypeptide(L)' 'MAGRRPKPTRLKVVAGNPGKRKISDKEPTPAHEIPSPPSHLTDWGKVAWGKLTVLLDGMGVMT' A
#
# COMPACT_ATOMS: atom_id res chain seq x y z
N MET A 1 -12.01 -19.68 -19.40
CA MET A 1 -12.03 -18.20 -19.27
C MET A 1 -11.80 -17.84 -17.81
N ALA A 2 -10.84 -16.97 -17.50
CA ALA A 2 -10.66 -16.50 -16.13
C ALA A 2 -11.80 -15.54 -15.77
N GLY A 3 -12.52 -15.81 -14.68
CA GLY A 3 -13.53 -14.89 -14.15
C GLY A 3 -12.90 -13.58 -13.68
N ARG A 4 -13.75 -12.58 -13.38
CA ARG A 4 -13.31 -11.29 -12.84
C ARG A 4 -12.50 -11.52 -11.56
N ARG A 5 -11.35 -10.83 -11.44
CA ARG A 5 -10.56 -10.84 -10.21
C ARG A 5 -11.45 -10.44 -9.02
N PRO A 6 -11.32 -11.11 -7.86
CA PRO A 6 -12.11 -10.78 -6.69
C PRO A 6 -11.82 -9.33 -6.24
N LYS A 7 -12.84 -8.66 -5.70
CA LYS A 7 -12.63 -7.35 -5.04
C LYS A 7 -11.69 -7.54 -3.85
N PRO A 8 -10.67 -6.67 -3.69
CA PRO A 8 -9.83 -6.62 -2.49
C PRO A 8 -10.65 -6.57 -1.20
N THR A 9 -10.13 -7.18 -0.14
CA THR A 9 -10.80 -7.26 1.16
C THR A 9 -11.13 -5.88 1.72
N ARG A 10 -10.20 -4.92 1.66
CA ARG A 10 -10.43 -3.55 2.16
C ARG A 10 -11.62 -2.89 1.46
N LEU A 11 -11.80 -3.10 0.15
CA LEU A 11 -12.95 -2.58 -0.59
C LEU A 11 -14.27 -3.29 -0.25
N LYS A 12 -14.24 -4.58 0.11
CA LYS A 12 -15.42 -5.31 0.59
C LYS A 12 -15.89 -4.79 1.95
N VAL A 13 -14.95 -4.48 2.84
CA VAL A 13 -15.22 -3.90 4.17
C VAL A 13 -15.84 -2.51 4.03
N VAL A 14 -15.22 -1.62 3.23
CA VAL A 14 -15.74 -0.25 3.00
C VAL A 14 -17.14 -0.27 2.39
N ALA A 15 -17.44 -1.23 1.52
CA ALA A 15 -18.77 -1.42 0.95
C ALA A 15 -19.80 -2.07 1.90
N GLY A 16 -19.44 -2.31 3.16
CA GLY A 16 -20.34 -2.85 4.20
C GLY A 16 -20.62 -4.35 4.11
N ASN A 17 -19.85 -5.11 3.32
CA ASN A 17 -20.05 -6.55 3.10
C ASN A 17 -21.53 -6.95 2.90
N PRO A 18 -22.20 -6.50 1.82
CA PRO A 18 -23.65 -6.69 1.66
C PRO A 18 -24.10 -8.15 1.68
N GLY A 19 -23.24 -9.06 1.22
CA GLY A 19 -23.49 -10.51 1.25
C GLY A 19 -23.22 -11.19 2.59
N LYS A 20 -22.75 -10.45 3.61
CA LYS A 20 -22.38 -10.92 4.96
C LYS A 20 -21.49 -12.18 4.98
N ARG A 21 -20.75 -12.44 3.90
CA ARG A 21 -19.85 -13.60 3.80
C ARG A 21 -18.61 -13.34 4.65
N LYS A 22 -17.98 -14.40 5.16
CA LYS A 22 -16.70 -14.28 5.86
C LYS A 22 -15.68 -13.61 4.94
N ILE A 23 -15.02 -12.59 5.47
CA ILE A 23 -13.93 -11.87 4.80
C ILE A 23 -12.63 -12.66 5.00
N SER A 24 -11.76 -12.68 4.00
CA SER A 24 -10.50 -13.42 4.08
C SER A 24 -9.47 -12.62 4.88
N ASP A 25 -8.96 -13.21 5.96
CA ASP A 25 -7.88 -12.62 6.77
C ASP A 25 -6.49 -12.90 6.18
N LYS A 26 -6.41 -13.70 5.11
CA LYS A 26 -5.16 -14.15 4.46
C LYS A 26 -4.77 -13.34 3.23
N GLU A 27 -5.39 -12.18 3.01
CA GLU A 27 -5.00 -11.33 1.88
C GLU A 27 -3.61 -10.73 2.15
N PRO A 28 -2.65 -10.85 1.23
CA PRO A 28 -1.32 -10.29 1.44
C PRO A 28 -1.41 -8.79 1.63
N THR A 29 -0.76 -8.31 2.68
CA THR A 29 -0.58 -6.88 2.94
C THR A 29 0.85 -6.51 2.57
N PRO A 30 1.07 -5.38 1.86
CA PRO A 30 2.43 -4.87 1.66
C PRO A 30 3.07 -4.60 3.03
N ALA A 31 4.38 -4.84 3.11
CA ALA A 31 5.15 -4.55 4.30
C ALA A 31 5.39 -3.05 4.39
N HIS A 32 5.05 -2.46 5.55
CA HIS A 32 5.24 -1.06 5.80
C HIS A 32 6.71 -0.75 6.04
N GLU A 33 7.39 -0.30 5.00
CA GLU A 33 8.82 0.00 5.03
C GLU A 33 9.13 1.27 4.22
N ILE A 34 10.12 2.03 4.68
CA ILE A 34 10.66 3.14 3.90
C ILE A 34 11.68 2.57 2.90
N PRO A 35 11.41 2.62 1.58
CA PRO A 35 12.33 2.11 0.58
C PRO A 35 13.59 2.98 0.47
N SER A 36 14.71 2.34 0.12
CA SER A 36 15.93 3.04 -0.27
C SER A 36 15.70 3.92 -1.52
N PRO A 37 16.40 5.06 -1.64
CA PRO A 37 16.27 5.94 -2.79
C PRO A 37 16.68 5.21 -4.09
N PRO A 38 15.94 5.40 -5.20
CA PRO A 38 16.30 4.85 -6.49
C PRO A 38 17.70 5.26 -6.95
N SER A 39 18.44 4.33 -7.56
CA SER A 39 19.84 4.52 -7.95
C SER A 39 20.07 5.62 -8.99
N HIS A 40 19.06 5.90 -9.82
CA HIS A 40 19.10 6.90 -10.87
C HIS A 40 18.85 8.34 -10.36
N LEU A 41 18.57 8.53 -9.08
CA LEU A 41 18.44 9.86 -8.50
C LEU A 41 19.80 10.55 -8.40
N THR A 42 19.80 11.86 -8.66
CA THR A 42 20.93 12.73 -8.34
C THR A 42 21.17 12.73 -6.82
N ASP A 43 22.35 13.16 -6.39
CA ASP A 43 22.67 13.20 -4.95
C ASP A 43 21.69 14.09 -4.17
N TRP A 44 21.30 15.23 -4.74
CA TRP A 44 20.24 16.07 -4.17
C TRP A 44 18.88 15.34 -4.14
N GLY A 45 18.56 14.58 -5.18
CA GLY A 45 17.35 13.75 -5.23
C GLY A 45 17.31 12.69 -4.13
N LYS A 46 18.43 12.04 -3.82
CA LYS A 46 18.54 11.09 -2.70
C LYS A 46 18.32 11.75 -1.34
N VAL A 47 18.82 12.97 -1.15
CA VAL A 47 18.57 13.77 0.07
C VAL A 47 17.10 14.14 0.18
N ALA A 48 16.49 14.59 -0.91
CA ALA A 48 15.06 14.92 -0.95
C ALA A 48 14.20 13.68 -0.68
N TRP A 49 14.58 12.52 -1.22
CA TRP A 49 13.92 11.24 -0.97
C TRP A 49 13.81 10.93 0.52
N GLY A 50 14.94 10.94 1.23
CA GLY A 50 14.95 10.66 2.67
C GLY A 50 14.09 11.64 3.50
N LYS A 51 14.05 12.92 3.13
CA LYS A 51 13.18 13.91 3.79
C LYS A 51 11.71 13.64 3.54
N LEU A 52 11.34 13.35 2.29
CA LEU A 52 9.95 13.15 1.89
C LEU A 52 9.39 11.84 2.40
N THR A 53 10.15 10.75 2.33
CA THR A 53 9.67 9.44 2.79
C THR A 53 9.36 9.44 4.28
N VAL A 54 10.19 10.06 5.12
CA VAL A 54 9.90 10.19 6.57
C VAL A 54 8.62 10.99 6.83
N LEU A 55 8.39 12.07 6.08
CA LEU A 55 7.15 12.86 6.21
C LEU A 55 5.92 12.07 5.76
N LEU A 56 6.02 11.37 4.62
CA LEU A 56 4.93 10.57 4.05
C LEU A 56 4.60 9.35 4.93
N ASP A 57 5.61 8.73 5.54
CA ASP A 57 5.47 7.67 6.52
C ASP A 57 4.72 8.18 7.77
N GLY A 58 5.14 9.32 8.32
CA GLY A 58 4.46 9.96 9.45
C GLY A 58 3.00 10.38 9.16
N MET A 59 2.66 10.64 7.90
CA MET A 59 1.28 10.90 7.47
C MET A 59 0.45 9.62 7.23
N GLY A 60 1.06 8.44 7.26
CA GLY A 60 0.39 7.16 7.01
C GLY A 60 -0.09 6.96 5.56
N VAL A 61 0.56 7.63 4.60
CA VAL A 61 0.27 7.50 3.16
C VAL A 61 1.20 6.52 2.44
N MET A 62 2.24 6.04 3.14
CA MET A 62 3.10 4.94 2.69
C MET A 62 2.56 3.60 3.22
N THR A 63 2.85 2.53 2.50
CA THR A 63 2.34 1.17 2.77
C THR A 63 3.38 0.13 2.43
#